data_AF-A0A838WBR8-F1
#
_entry.id   AF-A0A838WBR8-F1
#
_cell.length_a   1.000
_cell.length_b   1.000
_cell.length_c   1.000
_cell.angle_alpha   90.00
_cell.angle_beta   90.00
_cell.angle_gamma   90.00
#
_symmetry.space_group_name_H-M   'P 1'
#
loop_
_entity.id
_entity.type
_entity.pdbx_description
1 polymer ?
#
loop_
_entity_poly.entity_id
_entity_poly.type
_entity_poly.pdbx_seq_one_letter_code
_entity_poly.pdbx_strand_id
1 'polypeptide(L)'
;SEGFSGQKIAVGPPFFNRVNIPIGLLLLGLLGVGPIIGWRKASPRNLRRNFTLPAAVGLTVGALLWAAGVRHTYALLTFVLGAFTMTTIVVEFYKGTRARASIERESVVPAFFHLILRNQRRYGGYIVHAGIVVMFAGFAGAAFDVEKQVSLRPGESVEVASPFGHTYRLTYQDLSWYNATNMTKVIAAVRVEKDGRAVGQLTAEKRAYRQREEQTSHVGIRRAWNEDLYMILAGIDDINGFLEGTNPRPFATFRILVNPLVPWIWLGGAIMAIGTLIALWPTPAPAPPTAPRAPGAGAAPRPRGREAELVEV
;
A
#
# COMPACT_ATOMS: atom_id res chain seq x y z
N SER A 1 4.86 -33.04 -5.16
CA SER A 1 5.14 -31.70 -5.72
C SER A 1 5.46 -31.84 -7.20
N GLU A 2 5.38 -30.76 -7.98
CA GLU A 2 5.63 -30.73 -9.44
C GLU A 2 6.91 -31.48 -9.86
N GLY A 3 7.94 -31.43 -9.01
CA GLY A 3 9.20 -32.18 -9.19
C GLY A 3 9.11 -33.71 -9.05
N PHE A 4 7.99 -34.28 -8.60
CA PHE A 4 7.78 -35.74 -8.49
C PHE A 4 6.59 -36.25 -9.31
N SER A 5 5.58 -35.42 -9.57
CA SER A 5 4.34 -35.86 -10.24
C SER A 5 4.21 -35.42 -11.70
N GLY A 6 5.05 -34.51 -12.21
CA GLY A 6 5.02 -34.02 -13.59
C GLY A 6 3.74 -33.27 -14.01
N GLN A 7 2.74 -33.20 -13.13
CA GLN A 7 1.46 -32.52 -13.35
C GLN A 7 1.50 -31.12 -12.74
N LYS A 8 1.30 -30.11 -13.58
CA LYS A 8 1.03 -28.73 -13.15
C LYS A 8 -0.35 -28.67 -12.52
N ILE A 9 -0.41 -28.74 -11.20
CA ILE A 9 -1.65 -28.46 -10.47
C ILE A 9 -1.73 -26.94 -10.30
N ALA A 10 -2.47 -26.28 -11.19
CA ALA A 10 -2.85 -24.88 -11.01
C ALA A 10 -3.82 -24.81 -9.82
N VAL A 11 -3.31 -24.36 -8.68
CA VAL A 11 -4.12 -24.20 -7.48
C VAL A 11 -5.03 -22.98 -7.64
N GLY A 12 -6.34 -23.19 -7.52
CA GLY A 12 -7.32 -22.12 -7.63
C GLY A 12 -7.23 -21.09 -6.49
N PRO A 13 -7.90 -19.92 -6.62
CA PRO A 13 -7.90 -18.86 -5.61
C PRO A 13 -8.18 -19.32 -4.16
N PRO A 14 -9.08 -20.28 -3.89
CA PRO A 14 -9.34 -20.73 -2.52
C PRO A 14 -8.12 -21.37 -1.84
N PHE A 15 -7.34 -22.17 -2.57
CA PHE A 15 -6.13 -22.79 -2.01
C PHE A 15 -5.03 -21.74 -1.82
N PHE A 16 -4.82 -20.88 -2.82
CA PHE A 16 -3.83 -19.81 -2.75
C PHE A 16 -4.09 -18.89 -1.54
N ASN A 17 -5.34 -18.48 -1.34
CA ASN A 17 -5.73 -17.61 -0.22
C ASN A 17 -5.56 -18.31 1.13
N ARG A 18 -5.91 -19.60 1.23
CA ARG A 18 -5.76 -20.38 2.47
C ARG A 18 -4.31 -20.47 2.95
N VAL A 19 -3.35 -20.49 2.02
CA VAL A 19 -1.92 -20.57 2.36
C VAL A 19 -1.30 -19.18 2.55
N ASN A 20 -1.53 -18.27 1.61
CA ASN A 20 -0.81 -17.00 1.58
C ASN A 20 -1.36 -15.95 2.54
N ILE A 21 -2.68 -15.93 2.80
CA ILE A 21 -3.25 -14.94 3.72
C ILE A 21 -2.70 -15.12 5.15
N PRO A 22 -2.66 -16.32 5.75
CA PRO A 22 -2.06 -16.51 7.07
C PRO A 22 -0.58 -16.11 7.13
N ILE A 23 0.20 -16.42 6.10
CA ILE A 23 1.61 -16.02 6.00
C ILE A 23 1.72 -14.49 5.95
N GLY A 24 0.89 -13.83 5.11
CA GLY A 24 0.83 -12.38 5.02
C GLY A 24 0.48 -11.72 6.35
N LEU A 25 -0.51 -12.26 7.08
CA LEU A 25 -0.88 -11.78 8.41
C LEU A 25 0.27 -11.93 9.42
N LEU A 26 0.96 -13.08 9.42
CA LEU A 26 2.13 -13.29 10.27
C LEU A 26 3.22 -12.25 9.97
N LEU A 27 3.54 -12.03 8.69
CA LEU A 27 4.51 -11.03 8.26
C LEU A 27 4.09 -9.62 8.65
N LEU A 28 2.80 -9.26 8.52
CA LEU A 28 2.27 -7.97 8.93
C LEU A 28 2.43 -7.73 10.44
N GLY A 29 2.22 -8.76 11.26
CA GLY A 29 2.47 -8.68 12.71
C GLY A 29 3.96 -8.55 13.03
N LEU A 30 4.81 -9.36 12.39
CA LEU A 30 6.27 -9.30 12.56
C LEU A 30 6.84 -7.95 12.14
N LEU A 31 6.24 -7.28 11.14
CA LEU A 31 6.60 -5.94 10.69
C LEU A 31 6.48 -4.89 11.82
N GLY A 32 5.49 -5.03 12.70
CA GLY A 32 5.33 -4.18 13.88
C GLY A 32 6.28 -4.55 15.01
N VAL A 33 6.51 -5.85 15.23
CA VAL A 33 7.31 -6.34 16.36
C VAL A 33 8.82 -6.17 16.13
N GLY A 34 9.30 -6.53 14.94
CA GLY A 34 10.71 -6.66 14.60
C GLY A 34 11.57 -5.43 14.89
N PRO A 35 11.15 -4.21 14.49
CA PRO A 35 11.97 -3.02 14.70
C PRO A 35 12.15 -2.58 16.16
N ILE A 36 11.24 -3.00 17.05
CA ILE A 36 11.31 -2.63 18.49
C ILE A 36 12.14 -3.65 19.27
N ILE A 37 12.08 -4.93 18.91
CA ILE A 37 12.78 -5.98 19.65
C ILE A 37 14.22 -6.07 19.15
N GLY A 38 15.16 -5.58 19.97
CA GLY A 38 16.56 -6.00 19.84
C GLY A 38 16.65 -7.49 20.16
N TRP A 39 16.92 -8.32 19.16
CA TRP A 39 16.93 -9.80 19.17
C TRP A 39 17.68 -10.48 20.34
N ARG A 40 18.47 -9.73 21.14
CA ARG A 40 19.22 -10.24 22.31
C ARG A 40 18.78 -9.72 23.68
N LYS A 41 17.82 -8.76 23.78
CA LYS A 41 17.49 -8.08 25.07
C LYS A 41 15.98 -7.90 25.29
N ALA A 42 15.16 -8.85 24.83
CA ALA A 42 13.72 -8.81 25.08
C ALA A 42 13.42 -9.19 26.54
N SER A 43 13.02 -8.23 27.37
CA SER A 43 12.43 -8.51 28.69
C SER A 43 10.90 -8.40 28.63
N PRO A 44 10.14 -9.22 29.38
CA PRO A 44 8.68 -9.16 29.40
C PRO A 44 8.13 -7.76 29.74
N ARG A 45 8.83 -7.04 30.64
CA ARG A 45 8.49 -5.66 30.99
C ARG A 45 8.64 -4.69 29.82
N ASN A 46 9.72 -4.83 29.04
CA ASN A 46 9.95 -3.98 27.86
C ASN A 46 8.94 -4.30 26.75
N LEU A 47 8.59 -5.58 26.57
CA LEU A 47 7.57 -6.03 25.63
C LEU A 47 6.21 -5.41 25.97
N ARG A 48 5.76 -5.55 27.23
CA ARG A 48 4.50 -4.95 27.69
C ARG A 48 4.49 -3.44 27.46
N ARG A 49 5.54 -2.73 27.89
CA ARG A 49 5.61 -1.26 27.77
C ARG A 49 5.50 -0.78 26.31
N ASN A 50 6.12 -1.47 25.36
CA ASN A 50 6.14 -1.02 23.97
C ASN A 50 4.89 -1.43 23.19
N PHE A 51 4.28 -2.57 23.53
CA PHE A 51 3.18 -3.13 22.73
C PHE A 51 1.79 -2.95 23.34
N THR A 52 1.64 -2.47 24.59
CA THR A 52 0.31 -2.28 25.20
C THR A 52 -0.54 -1.30 24.40
N LEU A 53 0.00 -0.12 24.06
CA LEU A 53 -0.74 0.88 23.29
C LEU A 53 -1.05 0.38 21.85
N PRO A 54 -0.07 -0.10 21.06
CA PRO A 54 -0.36 -0.71 19.76
C PRO A 54 -1.41 -1.82 19.80
N ALA A 55 -1.35 -2.72 20.78
CA ALA A 55 -2.31 -3.82 20.92
C ALA A 55 -3.71 -3.29 21.26
N ALA A 56 -3.81 -2.33 22.18
CA ALA A 56 -5.09 -1.71 22.52
C ALA A 56 -5.73 -1.03 21.31
N VAL A 57 -4.95 -0.27 20.52
CA VAL A 57 -5.45 0.36 19.29
C VAL A 57 -5.89 -0.68 18.27
N GLY A 58 -5.07 -1.71 18.02
CA GLY A 58 -5.41 -2.79 17.10
C GLY A 58 -6.72 -3.50 17.46
N LEU A 59 -6.87 -3.88 18.73
CA LEU A 59 -8.09 -4.52 19.24
C LEU A 59 -9.31 -3.58 19.18
N THR A 60 -9.11 -2.29 19.47
CA THR A 60 -10.18 -1.30 19.38
C THR A 60 -10.67 -1.15 17.93
N VAL A 61 -9.76 -1.04 16.96
CA VAL A 61 -10.11 -1.01 15.53
C VAL A 61 -10.88 -2.27 15.13
N GLY A 62 -10.42 -3.45 15.55
CA GLY A 62 -11.13 -4.71 15.30
C GLY A 62 -12.54 -4.73 15.90
N ALA A 63 -12.69 -4.29 17.15
CA ALA A 63 -13.98 -4.22 17.83
C ALA A 63 -14.94 -3.25 17.14
N LEU A 64 -14.46 -2.08 16.72
CA LEU A 64 -15.25 -1.09 15.98
C LEU A 64 -15.70 -1.62 14.61
N LEU A 65 -14.81 -2.26 13.85
CA LEU A 65 -15.15 -2.87 12.56
C LEU A 65 -16.15 -4.02 12.73
N TRP A 66 -15.96 -4.84 13.76
CA TRP A 66 -16.92 -5.91 14.08
C TRP A 66 -18.28 -5.33 14.48
N ALA A 67 -18.33 -4.29 15.32
CA ALA A 67 -19.57 -3.59 15.64
C ALA A 67 -20.25 -2.98 14.39
N ALA A 68 -19.45 -2.48 13.45
CA ALA A 68 -19.91 -1.93 12.17
C ALA A 68 -20.38 -2.97 11.13
N GLY A 69 -20.39 -4.27 11.48
CA GLY A 69 -20.93 -5.33 10.60
C GLY A 69 -19.88 -6.12 9.82
N VAL A 70 -18.59 -5.82 9.95
CA VAL A 70 -17.55 -6.63 9.30
C VAL A 70 -17.47 -8.01 9.95
N ARG A 71 -17.61 -9.07 9.15
CA ARG A 71 -17.58 -10.48 9.62
C ARG A 71 -16.47 -11.32 8.99
N HIS A 72 -15.79 -10.83 7.96
CA HIS A 72 -14.75 -11.59 7.29
C HIS A 72 -13.48 -11.67 8.16
N THR A 73 -13.16 -12.86 8.67
CA THR A 73 -12.09 -13.08 9.67
C THR A 73 -10.74 -12.53 9.22
N TYR A 74 -10.31 -12.85 8.00
CA TYR A 74 -9.01 -12.39 7.53
C TYR A 74 -8.94 -10.87 7.35
N ALA A 75 -10.04 -10.24 6.93
CA ALA A 75 -10.07 -8.79 6.78
C ALA A 75 -9.96 -8.11 8.16
N LEU A 76 -10.71 -8.60 9.15
CA LEU A 76 -10.62 -8.13 10.54
C LEU A 76 -9.20 -8.27 11.08
N LEU A 77 -8.57 -9.43 10.92
CA LEU A 77 -7.19 -9.66 11.37
C LEU A 77 -6.20 -8.73 10.66
N THR A 78 -6.37 -8.49 9.36
CA THR A 78 -5.55 -7.55 8.61
C THR A 78 -5.66 -6.13 9.17
N PHE A 79 -6.86 -5.64 9.46
CA PHE A 79 -7.04 -4.31 10.05
C PHE A 79 -6.54 -4.21 11.49
N VAL A 80 -6.74 -5.25 12.31
CA VAL A 80 -6.21 -5.31 13.69
C VAL A 80 -4.68 -5.25 13.69
N LEU A 81 -4.03 -6.12 12.91
CA LEU A 81 -2.58 -6.18 12.82
C LEU A 81 -2.01 -4.95 12.11
N GLY A 82 -2.70 -4.44 11.10
CA GLY A 82 -2.34 -3.20 10.41
C GLY A 82 -2.37 -1.99 11.35
N ALA A 83 -3.43 -1.84 12.15
CA ALA A 83 -3.55 -0.79 13.15
C ALA A 83 -2.49 -0.93 14.26
N PHE A 84 -2.23 -2.16 14.73
CA PHE A 84 -1.13 -2.45 15.64
C PHE A 84 0.23 -2.01 15.08
N THR A 85 0.55 -2.41 13.85
CA THR A 85 1.83 -2.12 13.20
C THR A 85 1.96 -0.63 12.87
N MET A 86 0.90 0.01 12.37
CA MET A 86 0.89 1.46 12.12
C MET A 86 1.10 2.24 13.41
N THR A 87 0.40 1.89 14.49
CA THR A 87 0.55 2.55 15.79
C THR A 87 1.98 2.40 16.32
N THR A 88 2.57 1.22 16.15
CA THR A 88 3.97 0.97 16.49
C THR A 88 4.91 1.92 15.75
N ILE A 89 4.74 2.08 14.43
CA ILE A 89 5.54 3.00 13.61
C ILE A 89 5.35 4.45 14.08
N VAL A 90 4.10 4.88 14.27
CA VAL A 90 3.77 6.25 14.74
C VAL A 90 4.41 6.53 16.10
N VAL A 91 4.37 5.57 17.02
CA VAL A 91 4.98 5.70 18.35
C VAL A 91 6.51 5.85 18.25
N GLU A 92 7.17 5.13 17.33
CA GLU A 92 8.61 5.28 17.12
C GLU A 92 8.97 6.65 16.54
N PHE A 93 8.21 7.16 15.57
CA PHE A 93 8.37 8.53 15.07
C PHE A 93 8.16 9.57 16.19
N TYR A 94 7.10 9.40 16.98
CA TYR A 94 6.79 10.31 18.08
C TYR A 94 7.90 10.34 19.14
N LYS A 95 8.32 9.17 19.64
CA LYS A 95 9.40 9.04 20.63
C LYS A 95 10.71 9.60 20.10
N GLY A 96 11.09 9.25 18.87
CA GLY A 96 12.31 9.74 18.23
C GLY A 96 12.32 11.26 18.07
N THR A 97 11.20 11.83 17.61
CA THR A 97 11.04 13.27 17.42
C THR A 97 11.11 14.01 18.75
N ARG A 98 10.37 13.53 19.77
CA ARG A 98 10.36 14.10 21.12
C ARG A 98 11.73 14.08 21.78
N ALA A 99 12.45 12.97 21.67
CA ALA A 99 13.79 12.86 22.23
C ALA A 99 14.75 13.84 21.56
N ARG A 100 14.71 13.94 20.23
CA ARG A 100 15.54 14.88 19.47
C ARG A 100 15.25 16.34 19.83
N ALA A 101 13.97 16.73 19.80
CA ALA A 101 13.55 18.08 20.17
C ALA A 101 14.05 18.48 21.56
N SER A 102 14.01 17.55 22.52
CA SER A 102 14.50 17.77 23.87
C SER A 102 16.03 17.90 23.96
N ILE A 103 16.77 17.10 23.20
CA ILE A 103 18.25 17.09 23.22
C ILE A 103 18.82 18.31 22.52
N GLU A 104 18.32 18.60 21.31
CA GLU A 104 18.80 19.68 20.44
C GLU A 104 18.12 21.03 20.75
N ARG A 105 17.16 21.05 21.71
CA ARG A 105 16.36 22.22 22.12
C ARG A 105 15.68 22.94 20.94
N GLU A 106 15.24 22.17 19.95
CA GLU A 106 14.53 22.66 18.76
C GLU A 106 13.02 22.40 18.85
N SER A 107 12.23 23.08 18.04
CA SER A 107 10.78 22.84 17.97
C SER A 107 10.47 21.48 17.33
N VAL A 108 9.27 20.97 17.58
CA VAL A 108 8.87 19.59 17.20
C VAL A 108 8.91 19.35 15.69
N VAL A 109 8.55 20.36 14.89
CA VAL A 109 8.47 20.24 13.42
C VAL A 109 9.86 20.10 12.79
N PRO A 110 10.83 21.01 13.03
CA PRO A 110 12.23 20.80 12.60
C PRO A 110 12.83 19.49 13.11
N ALA A 111 12.56 19.14 14.38
CA ALA A 111 13.04 17.88 14.94
C ALA A 111 12.58 16.66 14.14
N PHE A 112 11.34 16.66 13.65
CA PHE A 112 10.80 15.56 12.86
C PHE A 112 11.57 15.38 11.53
N PHE A 113 11.79 16.46 10.78
CA PHE A 113 12.51 16.38 9.51
C PHE A 113 14.00 16.05 9.72
N HIS A 114 14.65 16.68 10.69
CA HIS A 114 16.04 16.39 11.01
C HIS A 114 16.25 14.94 11.51
N LEU A 115 15.28 14.38 12.23
CA LEU A 115 15.30 12.98 12.66
C LEU A 115 15.37 12.03 11.45
N ILE A 116 14.53 12.28 10.44
CA ILE A 116 14.48 11.50 9.20
C ILE A 116 15.79 11.67 8.41
N LEU A 117 16.21 12.92 8.18
CA LEU A 117 17.39 13.23 7.36
C LEU A 117 18.69 12.71 7.98
N ARG A 118 18.82 12.71 9.31
CA ARG A 118 20.03 12.22 9.99
C ARG A 118 20.05 10.70 10.14
N ASN A 119 18.90 10.04 10.07
CA ASN A 119 18.75 8.59 10.23
C ASN A 119 17.94 7.97 9.08
N GLN A 120 18.30 8.36 7.86
CA GLN A 120 17.62 8.03 6.61
C GLN A 120 17.25 6.55 6.46
N ARG A 121 18.21 5.65 6.70
CA ARG A 121 17.98 4.20 6.61
C ARG A 121 16.89 3.70 7.57
N ARG A 122 16.91 4.18 8.82
CA ARG A 122 15.97 3.73 9.85
C ARG A 122 14.56 4.27 9.58
N TYR A 123 14.43 5.59 9.41
CA TYR A 123 13.11 6.21 9.24
C TYR A 123 12.56 6.06 7.82
N GLY A 124 13.41 5.99 6.80
CA GLY A 124 13.01 5.56 5.46
C GLY A 124 12.46 4.13 5.47
N GLY A 125 13.12 3.22 6.20
CA GLY A 125 12.61 1.87 6.45
C GLY A 125 11.23 1.87 7.11
N TYR A 126 11.01 2.69 8.15
CA TYR A 126 9.68 2.83 8.77
C TYR A 126 8.62 3.39 7.83
N ILE A 127 8.97 4.31 6.93
CA ILE A 127 8.05 4.82 5.90
C ILE A 127 7.67 3.68 4.94
N VAL A 128 8.63 2.85 4.51
CA VAL A 128 8.34 1.65 3.71
C VAL A 128 7.37 0.72 4.45
N HIS A 129 7.60 0.47 5.74
CA HIS A 129 6.71 -0.39 6.54
C HIS A 129 5.30 0.20 6.64
N ALA A 130 5.16 1.52 6.80
CA ALA A 130 3.86 2.19 6.77
C ALA A 130 3.16 2.01 5.42
N GLY A 131 3.91 2.11 4.31
CA GLY A 131 3.39 1.83 2.97
C GLY A 131 2.87 0.39 2.82
N ILE A 132 3.61 -0.60 3.35
CA ILE A 132 3.16 -2.01 3.38
C ILE A 132 1.85 -2.15 4.15
N VAL A 133 1.73 -1.53 5.33
CA VAL A 133 0.47 -1.58 6.11
C VAL A 133 -0.71 -1.02 5.30
N VAL A 134 -0.51 0.10 4.59
CA VAL A 134 -1.53 0.70 3.71
C VAL A 134 -1.91 -0.24 2.56
N MET A 135 -0.94 -0.94 1.95
CA MET A 135 -1.22 -1.95 0.93
C MET A 135 -2.06 -3.11 1.48
N PHE A 136 -1.73 -3.61 2.67
CA PHE A 136 -2.49 -4.67 3.33
C PHE A 136 -3.93 -4.24 3.62
N ALA A 137 -4.17 -2.99 4.02
CA ALA A 137 -5.51 -2.43 4.13
C ALA A 137 -6.25 -2.44 2.78
N GLY A 138 -5.55 -2.12 1.68
CA GLY A 138 -6.06 -2.26 0.31
C GLY A 138 -6.45 -3.70 -0.04
N PHE A 139 -5.57 -4.68 0.24
CA PHE A 139 -5.85 -6.10 -0.02
C PHE A 139 -7.02 -6.65 0.79
N ALA A 140 -7.22 -6.17 2.03
CA ALA A 140 -8.38 -6.54 2.84
C ALA A 140 -9.71 -6.09 2.20
N GLY A 141 -9.68 -5.10 1.31
CA GLY A 141 -10.83 -4.66 0.50
C GLY A 141 -11.45 -5.76 -0.34
N ALA A 142 -10.65 -6.73 -0.82
CA ALA A 142 -11.12 -7.85 -1.63
C ALA A 142 -12.16 -8.74 -0.92
N ALA A 143 -12.20 -8.72 0.42
CA ALA A 143 -13.22 -9.43 1.19
C ALA A 143 -14.64 -8.84 1.01
N PHE A 144 -14.75 -7.68 0.37
CA PHE A 144 -15.97 -6.92 0.18
C PHE A 144 -16.25 -6.62 -1.31
N ASP A 145 -15.55 -7.31 -2.22
CA ASP A 145 -15.81 -7.19 -3.65
C ASP A 145 -17.25 -7.56 -3.97
N VAL A 146 -17.91 -6.73 -4.78
CA VAL A 146 -19.26 -6.99 -5.29
C VAL A 146 -19.15 -7.24 -6.79
N GLU A 147 -19.68 -8.37 -7.24
CA GLU A 147 -19.70 -8.75 -8.65
C GLU A 147 -21.14 -8.97 -9.12
N LYS A 148 -21.49 -8.38 -10.27
CA LYS A 148 -22.76 -8.62 -10.94
C LYS A 148 -22.55 -8.80 -12.43
N GLN A 149 -23.07 -9.90 -12.96
CA GLN A 149 -23.12 -10.17 -14.40
C GLN A 149 -24.55 -9.98 -14.90
N VAL A 150 -24.73 -9.22 -15.98
CA VAL A 150 -26.05 -8.90 -16.54
C VAL A 150 -25.97 -8.71 -18.05
N SER A 151 -27.00 -9.11 -18.77
CA SER A 151 -27.16 -8.80 -20.20
C SER A 151 -28.20 -7.71 -20.35
N LEU A 152 -27.86 -6.63 -21.05
CA LEU A 152 -28.70 -5.46 -21.23
C LEU A 152 -28.90 -5.14 -22.71
N ARG A 153 -30.05 -4.60 -23.07
CA ARG A 153 -30.29 -3.90 -24.34
C ARG A 153 -29.94 -2.42 -24.21
N PRO A 154 -29.64 -1.73 -25.33
CA PRO A 154 -29.50 -0.28 -25.34
C PRO A 154 -30.74 0.39 -24.72
N GLY A 155 -30.51 1.26 -23.73
CA GLY A 155 -31.53 1.95 -22.93
C GLY A 155 -31.85 1.28 -21.59
N GLU A 156 -31.49 0.01 -21.39
CA GLU A 156 -31.72 -0.69 -20.12
C GLU A 156 -30.63 -0.34 -19.09
N SER A 157 -30.99 -0.48 -17.81
CA SER A 157 -30.10 -0.18 -16.70
C SER A 157 -30.05 -1.28 -15.65
N VAL A 158 -28.96 -1.30 -14.91
CA VAL A 158 -28.76 -2.20 -13.77
C VAL A 158 -28.27 -1.41 -12.57
N GLU A 159 -28.75 -1.80 -11.39
CA GLU A 159 -28.25 -1.28 -10.13
C GLU A 159 -27.27 -2.25 -9.46
N VAL A 160 -26.21 -1.69 -8.87
CA VAL A 160 -25.18 -2.40 -8.10
C VAL A 160 -24.94 -1.62 -6.80
N ALA A 161 -25.21 -2.25 -5.66
CA ALA A 161 -24.95 -1.67 -4.35
C ALA A 161 -23.47 -1.75 -3.99
N SER A 162 -22.90 -0.65 -3.52
CA SER A 162 -21.55 -0.62 -2.96
C SER A 162 -21.57 -1.07 -1.50
N PRO A 163 -20.51 -1.75 -1.02
CA PRO A 163 -20.35 -2.05 0.41
C PRO A 163 -20.23 -0.78 1.28
N PHE A 164 -20.05 0.40 0.69
CA PHE A 164 -20.05 1.68 1.40
C PHE A 164 -21.43 2.36 1.48
N GLY A 165 -22.50 1.69 1.07
CA GLY A 165 -23.88 2.11 1.30
C GLY A 165 -24.53 2.96 0.20
N HIS A 166 -23.78 3.34 -0.83
CA HIS A 166 -24.34 4.00 -2.03
C HIS A 166 -24.65 2.99 -3.14
N THR A 167 -25.42 3.40 -4.15
CA THR A 167 -25.79 2.56 -5.30
C THR A 167 -25.33 3.16 -6.61
N TYR A 168 -24.75 2.31 -7.46
CA TYR A 168 -24.47 2.64 -8.85
C TYR A 168 -25.63 2.22 -9.75
N ARG A 169 -26.09 3.12 -10.62
CA ARG A 169 -26.94 2.78 -11.77
C ARG A 169 -26.09 2.86 -13.03
N LEU A 170 -26.02 1.76 -13.77
CA LEU A 170 -25.33 1.67 -15.05
C LEU A 170 -26.36 1.51 -16.15
N THR A 171 -26.42 2.46 -17.08
CA THR A 171 -27.37 2.46 -18.20
C THR A 171 -26.61 2.23 -19.49
N TYR A 172 -26.86 1.10 -20.15
CA TYR A 172 -26.23 0.77 -21.42
C TYR A 172 -26.79 1.69 -22.52
N GLN A 173 -25.91 2.45 -23.18
CA GLN A 173 -26.35 3.46 -24.15
C GLN A 173 -26.32 2.90 -25.56
N ASP A 174 -25.15 2.45 -26.02
CA ASP A 174 -24.94 1.97 -27.37
C ASP A 174 -23.70 1.09 -27.50
N LEU A 175 -23.66 0.41 -28.65
CA LEU A 175 -22.51 -0.33 -29.12
C LEU A 175 -22.01 0.36 -30.39
N SER A 176 -20.70 0.53 -30.50
CA SER A 176 -20.06 0.96 -31.73
C SER A 176 -18.94 0.00 -32.08
N TRP A 177 -18.56 -0.04 -33.34
CA TRP A 177 -17.41 -0.82 -33.76
C TRP A 177 -16.63 -0.08 -34.84
N TYR A 178 -15.34 -0.39 -34.93
CA TYR A 178 -14.54 0.06 -36.05
C TYR A 178 -13.40 -0.91 -36.35
N ASN A 179 -13.04 -0.96 -37.63
CA ASN A 179 -11.88 -1.71 -38.11
C ASN A 179 -10.64 -0.84 -38.05
N ALA A 180 -9.71 -1.18 -37.15
CA ALA A 180 -8.34 -0.67 -37.18
C ALA A 180 -7.48 -1.53 -38.12
N THR A 181 -6.26 -1.06 -38.41
CA THR A 181 -5.33 -1.71 -39.35
C THR A 181 -5.09 -3.20 -39.04
N ASN A 182 -5.00 -3.57 -37.76
CA ASN A 182 -4.66 -4.93 -37.32
C ASN A 182 -5.70 -5.57 -36.38
N MET A 183 -6.80 -4.90 -36.08
CA MET A 183 -7.81 -5.37 -35.13
C MET A 183 -9.18 -4.78 -35.42
N THR A 184 -10.22 -5.54 -35.09
CA THR A 184 -11.59 -5.05 -35.00
C THR A 184 -11.88 -4.75 -33.54
N LYS A 185 -12.42 -3.55 -33.27
CA LYS A 185 -12.82 -3.15 -31.93
C LYS A 185 -14.33 -3.01 -31.85
N VAL A 186 -14.91 -3.57 -30.81
CA VAL A 186 -16.30 -3.32 -30.43
C VAL A 186 -16.30 -2.63 -29.08
N ILE A 187 -17.02 -1.52 -28.97
CA ILE A 187 -16.98 -0.59 -27.84
C ILE A 187 -18.41 -0.42 -27.32
N ALA A 188 -18.64 -0.77 -26.07
CA ALA A 188 -19.89 -0.53 -25.38
C ALA A 188 -19.76 0.73 -24.52
N ALA A 189 -20.71 1.66 -24.67
CA ALA A 189 -20.77 2.88 -23.90
C ALA A 189 -21.90 2.80 -22.86
N VAL A 190 -21.57 3.09 -21.60
CA VAL A 190 -22.48 2.92 -20.47
C VAL A 190 -22.42 4.16 -19.58
N ARG A 191 -23.57 4.80 -19.38
CA ARG A 191 -23.70 5.93 -18.46
C ARG A 191 -23.71 5.43 -17.03
N VAL A 192 -23.00 6.11 -16.14
CA VAL A 192 -22.91 5.75 -14.72
C VAL A 192 -23.46 6.88 -13.86
N GLU A 193 -24.35 6.51 -12.96
CA GLU A 193 -24.88 7.38 -11.91
C GLU A 193 -24.56 6.79 -10.54
N LYS A 194 -24.32 7.65 -9.56
CA LYS A 194 -24.12 7.30 -8.15
C LYS A 194 -25.18 8.02 -7.33
N ASP A 195 -26.04 7.27 -6.65
CA ASP A 195 -27.18 7.80 -5.88
C ASP A 195 -28.02 8.81 -6.68
N GLY A 196 -28.32 8.46 -7.95
CA GLY A 196 -29.09 9.29 -8.87
C GLY A 196 -28.36 10.49 -9.47
N ARG A 197 -27.10 10.75 -9.09
CA ARG A 197 -26.26 11.80 -9.70
C ARG A 197 -25.38 11.21 -10.79
N ALA A 198 -25.40 11.79 -11.98
CA ALA A 198 -24.49 11.39 -13.05
C ALA A 198 -23.02 11.60 -12.64
N VAL A 199 -22.22 10.53 -12.70
CA VAL A 199 -20.79 10.55 -12.35
C VAL A 199 -19.87 10.30 -13.54
N GLY A 200 -20.44 10.12 -14.73
CA GLY A 200 -19.71 10.02 -15.99
C GLY A 200 -20.21 8.89 -16.89
N GLN A 201 -19.37 8.50 -17.84
CA GLN A 201 -19.60 7.40 -18.76
C GLN A 201 -18.41 6.45 -18.70
N LEU A 202 -18.68 5.15 -18.74
CA LEU A 202 -17.68 4.11 -18.88
C LEU A 202 -17.76 3.51 -20.29
N THR A 203 -16.60 3.23 -20.85
CA THR A 203 -16.45 2.53 -22.12
C THR A 203 -15.69 1.23 -21.88
N ALA A 204 -16.25 0.11 -22.33
CA ALA A 204 -15.57 -1.18 -22.34
C ALA A 204 -15.42 -1.66 -23.78
N GLU A 205 -14.25 -2.19 -24.12
CA GLU A 205 -13.92 -2.62 -25.47
C GLU A 205 -13.61 -4.12 -25.52
N LYS A 206 -14.02 -4.77 -26.61
CA LYS A 206 -13.53 -6.08 -27.02
C LYS A 206 -12.75 -5.93 -28.32
N ARG A 207 -11.52 -6.44 -28.35
CA ARG A 207 -10.59 -6.32 -29.48
C ARG A 207 -10.27 -7.69 -30.02
N ALA A 208 -10.57 -7.92 -31.29
CA ALA A 208 -10.22 -9.13 -32.02
C ALA A 208 -9.09 -8.81 -33.01
N TYR A 209 -7.95 -9.51 -32.90
CA TYR A 209 -6.80 -9.31 -33.79
C TYR A 209 -6.92 -10.20 -35.02
N ARG A 210 -6.55 -9.69 -36.20
CA ARG A 210 -6.71 -10.47 -37.46
C ARG A 210 -5.74 -11.63 -37.61
N GLN A 211 -4.55 -11.52 -37.00
CA GLN A 211 -3.46 -12.50 -37.12
C GLN A 211 -3.31 -13.38 -35.86
N ARG A 212 -4.17 -13.21 -34.86
CA ARG A 212 -4.15 -13.97 -33.61
C ARG A 212 -5.57 -14.36 -33.25
N GLU A 213 -5.76 -15.60 -32.82
CA GLU A 213 -7.06 -16.07 -32.31
C GLU A 213 -7.42 -15.44 -30.95
N GLU A 214 -6.46 -14.78 -30.30
CA GLU A 214 -6.63 -14.13 -29.01
C GLU A 214 -7.50 -12.86 -29.10
N GLN A 215 -8.51 -12.79 -28.24
CA GLN A 215 -9.29 -11.58 -27.99
C GLN A 215 -8.81 -10.90 -26.71
N THR A 216 -8.68 -9.58 -26.75
CA THR A 216 -8.34 -8.79 -25.55
C THR A 216 -9.50 -7.88 -25.19
N SER A 217 -9.65 -7.60 -23.90
CA SER A 217 -10.68 -6.69 -23.39
C SER A 217 -10.03 -5.45 -22.79
N HIS A 218 -10.54 -4.27 -23.16
CA HIS A 218 -10.23 -3.03 -22.46
C HIS A 218 -11.39 -2.73 -21.51
N VAL A 219 -11.12 -2.68 -20.21
CA VAL A 219 -12.17 -2.52 -19.20
C VAL A 219 -12.49 -1.04 -18.99
N GLY A 220 -13.76 -0.73 -18.76
CA GLY A 220 -14.16 0.58 -18.25
C GLY A 220 -13.84 0.64 -16.76
N ILE A 221 -13.14 1.69 -16.31
CA ILE A 221 -12.78 1.86 -14.90
C ILE A 221 -13.15 3.26 -14.45
N ARG A 222 -13.96 3.36 -13.39
CA ARG A 222 -14.18 4.60 -12.65
C ARG A 222 -13.44 4.51 -11.32
N ARG A 223 -12.36 5.26 -11.18
CA ARG A 223 -11.56 5.28 -9.94
C ARG A 223 -12.13 6.28 -8.94
N ALA A 224 -12.28 5.88 -7.68
CA ALA A 224 -12.52 6.79 -6.56
C ALA A 224 -11.39 6.64 -5.54
N TRP A 225 -11.49 7.30 -4.38
CA TRP A 225 -10.50 7.13 -3.32
C TRP A 225 -10.72 5.85 -2.49
N ASN A 226 -11.97 5.43 -2.35
CA ASN A 226 -12.38 4.32 -1.48
C ASN A 226 -12.77 3.04 -2.25
N GLU A 227 -13.00 3.11 -3.55
CA GLU A 227 -13.36 1.96 -4.40
C GLU A 227 -13.13 2.26 -5.88
N ASP A 228 -12.99 1.20 -6.67
CA ASP A 228 -12.99 1.25 -8.12
C ASP A 228 -14.23 0.52 -8.67
N LEU A 229 -14.94 1.13 -9.62
CA LEU A 229 -16.02 0.49 -10.37
C LEU A 229 -15.47 0.04 -11.73
N TYR A 230 -15.45 -1.26 -11.95
CA TYR A 230 -15.04 -1.91 -13.19
C TYR A 230 -16.25 -2.34 -14.00
N MET A 231 -16.11 -2.24 -15.31
CA MET A 231 -17.07 -2.73 -16.28
C MET A 231 -16.34 -3.46 -17.40
N ILE A 232 -16.72 -4.71 -17.62
CA ILE A 232 -16.14 -5.57 -18.64
C ILE A 232 -17.25 -5.96 -19.62
N LEU A 233 -17.00 -5.77 -20.92
CA LEU A 233 -17.85 -6.30 -21.98
C LEU A 233 -17.53 -7.79 -22.16
N ALA A 234 -18.30 -8.65 -21.50
CA ALA A 234 -18.08 -10.09 -21.48
C ALA A 234 -18.50 -10.75 -22.80
N GLY A 235 -19.66 -10.35 -23.32
CA GLY A 235 -20.23 -10.92 -24.55
C GLY A 235 -21.17 -9.96 -25.25
N ILE A 236 -21.36 -10.18 -26.54
CA ILE A 236 -22.34 -9.48 -27.37
C ILE A 236 -23.14 -10.58 -28.04
N ASP A 237 -24.47 -10.51 -27.92
CA ASP A 237 -25.36 -11.40 -28.62
C ASP A 237 -25.36 -11.07 -30.11
N ASP A 238 -25.32 -12.10 -30.97
CA ASP A 238 -25.29 -11.95 -32.43
C ASP A 238 -24.28 -10.87 -32.92
N ILE A 239 -23.00 -11.04 -32.55
CA ILE A 239 -21.94 -10.09 -32.93
C ILE A 239 -21.83 -9.91 -34.45
N ASN A 240 -22.05 -10.97 -35.23
CA ASN A 240 -21.97 -10.89 -36.69
C ASN A 240 -23.12 -10.05 -37.25
N GLY A 241 -24.35 -10.26 -36.78
CA GLY A 241 -25.48 -9.43 -37.19
C GLY A 241 -25.32 -7.97 -36.79
N PHE A 242 -24.65 -7.67 -35.66
CA PHE A 242 -24.29 -6.30 -35.31
C PHE A 242 -23.24 -5.69 -36.27
N LEU A 243 -22.20 -6.45 -36.63
CA LEU A 243 -21.17 -5.99 -37.56
C LEU A 243 -21.70 -5.79 -38.99
N GLU A 244 -22.65 -6.63 -39.42
CA GLU A 244 -23.32 -6.55 -40.73
C GLU A 244 -24.49 -5.55 -40.74
N GLY A 245 -24.91 -5.05 -39.57
CA GLY A 245 -26.00 -4.08 -39.43
C GLY A 245 -27.40 -4.69 -39.45
N THR A 246 -27.55 -6.02 -39.46
CA THR A 246 -28.85 -6.72 -39.39
C THR A 246 -29.44 -6.71 -37.98
N ASN A 247 -28.58 -6.57 -36.95
CA ASN A 247 -28.98 -6.41 -35.55
C ASN A 247 -28.28 -5.17 -34.93
N PRO A 248 -28.81 -3.96 -35.12
CA PRO A 248 -28.14 -2.73 -34.69
C PRO A 248 -28.18 -2.48 -33.18
N ARG A 249 -28.95 -3.26 -32.42
CA ARG A 249 -29.13 -3.08 -30.96
C ARG A 249 -29.05 -4.43 -30.22
N PRO A 250 -27.92 -5.13 -30.32
CA PRO A 250 -27.76 -6.43 -29.69
C PRO A 250 -27.77 -6.32 -28.16
N PHE A 251 -28.09 -7.42 -27.49
CA PHE A 251 -27.79 -7.54 -26.07
C PHE A 251 -26.28 -7.54 -25.86
N ALA A 252 -25.83 -6.83 -24.82
CA ALA A 252 -24.45 -6.88 -24.36
C ALA A 252 -24.42 -7.41 -22.92
N THR A 253 -23.59 -8.42 -22.69
CA THR A 253 -23.34 -9.00 -21.37
C THR A 253 -22.20 -8.24 -20.72
N PHE A 254 -22.49 -7.61 -19.59
CA PHE A 254 -21.54 -6.87 -18.77
C PHE A 254 -21.22 -7.64 -17.50
N ARG A 255 -19.94 -7.67 -17.14
CA ARG A 255 -19.49 -8.04 -15.80
C ARG A 255 -19.06 -6.76 -15.09
N ILE A 256 -19.79 -6.41 -14.04
CA ILE A 256 -19.61 -5.19 -13.26
C ILE A 256 -19.02 -5.58 -11.92
N LEU A 257 -17.94 -4.93 -11.53
CA LEU A 257 -17.28 -5.18 -10.24
C LEU A 257 -17.13 -3.86 -9.48
N VAL A 258 -17.48 -3.87 -8.20
CA VAL A 258 -17.17 -2.79 -7.26
C VAL A 258 -16.11 -3.34 -6.31
N ASN A 259 -14.89 -2.82 -6.42
CA ASN A 259 -13.75 -3.31 -5.66
C ASN A 259 -13.30 -2.25 -4.65
N PRO A 260 -13.55 -2.46 -3.35
CA PRO A 260 -13.13 -1.53 -2.32
C PRO A 260 -11.62 -1.45 -2.16
N LEU A 261 -11.12 -0.26 -1.81
CA LEU A 261 -9.76 0.01 -1.33
C LEU A 261 -8.61 -0.33 -2.31
N VAL A 262 -8.88 -0.70 -3.56
CA VAL A 262 -7.83 -0.89 -4.60
C VAL A 262 -6.89 0.33 -4.72
N PRO A 263 -7.37 1.60 -4.70
CA PRO A 263 -6.49 2.77 -4.73
C PRO A 263 -5.46 2.82 -3.59
N TRP A 264 -5.74 2.18 -2.45
CA TRP A 264 -4.83 2.15 -1.30
C TRP A 264 -3.61 1.27 -1.55
N ILE A 265 -3.72 0.28 -2.44
CA ILE A 265 -2.57 -0.53 -2.88
C ILE A 265 -1.56 0.38 -3.59
N TRP A 266 -2.05 1.25 -4.47
CA TRP A 266 -1.21 2.22 -5.20
C TRP A 266 -0.64 3.29 -4.28
N LEU A 267 -1.44 3.80 -3.33
CA LEU A 267 -0.97 4.72 -2.30
C LEU A 267 0.16 4.11 -1.47
N GLY A 268 -0.02 2.88 -1.00
CA GLY A 268 1.00 2.17 -0.23
C GLY A 268 2.29 1.96 -1.05
N GLY A 269 2.16 1.61 -2.33
CA GLY A 269 3.30 1.53 -3.26
C GLY A 269 4.03 2.86 -3.43
N ALA A 270 3.31 3.97 -3.54
CA ALA A 270 3.91 5.32 -3.60
C ALA A 270 4.64 5.67 -2.29
N ILE A 271 4.05 5.38 -1.13
CA ILE A 271 4.69 5.57 0.18
C ILE A 271 5.97 4.74 0.28
N MET A 272 5.94 3.49 -0.17
CA MET A 272 7.12 2.62 -0.21
C MET A 272 8.22 3.18 -1.12
N ALA A 273 7.87 3.67 -2.30
CA ALA A 273 8.83 4.30 -3.21
C ALA A 273 9.52 5.50 -2.53
N ILE A 274 8.75 6.38 -1.89
CA ILE A 274 9.28 7.53 -1.14
C ILE A 274 10.19 7.07 0.00
N GLY A 275 9.75 6.12 0.83
CA GLY A 275 10.55 5.58 1.93
C GLY A 275 11.86 4.95 1.46
N THR A 276 11.84 4.29 0.30
CA THR A 276 13.01 3.69 -0.32
C THR A 276 14.00 4.75 -0.81
N LEU A 277 13.52 5.80 -1.47
CA LEU A 277 14.34 6.94 -1.88
C LEU A 277 15.01 7.62 -0.68
N ILE A 278 14.27 7.80 0.42
CA ILE A 278 14.83 8.34 1.67
C ILE A 278 15.89 7.39 2.24
N ALA A 279 15.62 6.08 2.30
CA ALA A 279 16.53 5.11 2.90
C ALA A 279 17.85 4.95 2.12
N LEU A 280 17.81 5.13 0.79
CA LEU A 280 18.96 5.03 -0.10
C LEU A 280 19.70 6.36 -0.28
N TRP A 281 19.19 7.47 0.25
CA TRP A 281 19.82 8.77 0.08
C TRP A 281 21.23 8.80 0.73
N PRO A 282 22.24 9.40 0.07
CA PRO A 282 23.59 9.47 0.63
C PRO A 282 23.60 10.24 1.95
N THR A 283 24.07 9.59 3.01
CA THR A 283 24.38 10.28 4.27
C THR A 283 25.78 10.88 4.16
N PRO A 284 26.00 12.18 4.49
CA PRO A 284 27.34 12.77 4.48
C PRO A 284 28.30 11.95 5.35
N ALA A 285 29.50 11.68 4.83
CA ALA A 285 30.52 10.95 5.58
C ALA A 285 30.82 11.68 6.90
N PRO A 286 30.96 10.96 8.03
CA PRO A 286 31.44 11.56 9.26
C PRO A 286 32.78 12.25 9.00
N ALA A 287 32.96 13.47 9.52
CA ALA A 287 34.24 14.15 9.43
C ALA A 287 35.35 13.22 10.00
N PRO A 288 36.54 13.17 9.37
CA PRO A 288 37.64 12.37 9.91
C PRO A 288 37.90 12.76 11.36
N PRO A 289 38.20 11.81 12.26
CA PRO A 289 38.55 12.15 13.63
C PRO A 289 39.71 13.13 13.59
N THR A 290 39.52 14.34 14.14
CA THR A 290 40.58 15.32 14.32
C THR A 290 41.71 14.64 15.09
N ALA A 291 42.90 14.60 14.49
CA ALA A 291 44.09 14.05 15.12
C ALA A 291 44.24 14.63 16.55
N PRO A 292 44.65 13.82 17.55
CA PRO A 292 44.91 14.33 18.88
C PRO A 292 45.82 15.56 18.79
N ARG A 293 45.42 16.69 19.39
CA ARG A 293 46.32 17.83 19.54
C ARG A 293 47.58 17.33 20.22
N ALA A 294 48.72 17.43 19.53
CA ALA A 294 50.02 17.13 20.13
C ALA A 294 50.16 17.94 21.44
N PRO A 295 50.61 17.34 22.55
CA PRO A 295 50.92 18.08 23.76
C PRO A 295 51.88 19.22 23.41
N GLY A 296 51.51 20.45 23.76
CA GLY A 296 52.28 21.64 23.41
C GLY A 296 53.75 21.52 23.83
N ALA A 297 54.65 21.57 22.85
CA ALA A 297 56.04 21.93 23.09
C ALA A 297 56.06 23.41 23.50
N GLY A 298 56.29 23.70 24.78
CA GLY A 298 56.32 25.09 25.24
C GLY A 298 56.36 25.31 26.75
N ALA A 299 57.27 24.64 27.46
CA ALA A 299 57.77 25.14 28.74
C ALA A 299 59.29 24.99 28.74
N ALA A 300 59.99 26.06 28.37
CA ALA A 300 61.45 26.13 28.45
C ALA A 300 61.91 26.00 29.92
N PRO A 301 63.01 25.30 30.22
CA PRO A 301 63.51 25.20 31.59
C PRO A 301 64.06 26.56 32.06
N ARG A 302 63.68 26.99 33.27
CA ARG A 302 64.29 28.15 33.93
C ARG A 302 65.78 27.86 34.21
N PRO A 303 66.70 28.81 33.98
CA PRO A 303 68.11 28.62 34.33
C PRO A 303 68.25 28.52 35.86
N ARG A 304 68.95 27.48 36.33
CA ARG A 304 69.37 27.35 37.74
C ARG A 304 70.35 28.48 38.08
N GLY A 305 70.04 29.25 39.10
CA GLY A 305 70.98 30.18 39.71
C GLY A 305 72.17 29.42 40.30
N ARG A 306 73.37 29.95 40.07
CA ARG A 306 74.59 29.57 40.79
C ARG A 306 74.42 29.99 42.26
N GLU A 307 74.33 29.03 43.17
CA GLU A 307 74.68 29.29 44.57
C GLU A 307 76.21 29.26 44.68
N ALA A 308 76.74 30.37 45.18
CA ALA A 308 78.15 30.55 45.45
C ALA A 308 78.53 29.72 46.69
N GLU A 309 79.53 28.88 46.51
CA GLU A 309 80.33 28.27 47.56
C GLU A 309 81.07 29.39 48.31
N LEU A 310 80.64 29.67 49.54
CA LEU A 310 81.41 30.49 50.48
C LEU A 310 82.03 29.56 51.52
N VAL A 311 83.32 29.35 51.28
CA VAL A 311 84.40 29.04 52.22
C VAL A 311 84.38 30.05 53.37
N GLU A 312 84.46 29.61 54.63
CA GLU A 312 85.69 29.65 55.47
C GLU A 312 85.42 29.51 56.99
N VAL A 313 86.40 28.88 57.66
CA VAL A 313 86.80 28.84 59.09
C VAL A 313 85.96 28.03 60.09
#